data_AF-A0A6L4Z0U8-F1
#
_entry.id   AF-A0A6L4Z0U8-F1
#
_cell.length_a   1.000
_cell.length_b   1.000
_cell.length_c   1.000
_cell.angle_alpha   90.00
_cell.angle_beta   90.00
_cell.angle_gamma   90.00
#
_symmetry.space_group_name_H-M   'P 1'
#
loop_
_entity.id
_entity.type
_entity.pdbx_description
1 polymer ?
#
loop_
_entity_poly.entity_id
_entity_poly.type
_entity_poly.pdbx_seq_one_letter_code
_entity_poly.pdbx_strand_id
1 'polypeptide(L)' 'MQDYFIEKLKRVSFDRTLFLKEFQKSRRWLKQDELDKVEQWARLFHHDKLEQTGPNDINDINVQSDQE' A
#
# COMPACT_ATOMS: atom_id res chain seq x y z
N MET A 1 -2.98 -10.39 -10.06
CA MET A 1 -1.98 -10.11 -9.00
C MET A 1 -2.55 -9.14 -7.96
N GLN A 2 -3.39 -8.20 -8.37
CA GLN A 2 -4.12 -7.26 -7.49
C GLN A 2 -4.83 -7.93 -6.30
N ASP A 3 -5.55 -9.04 -6.50
CA ASP A 3 -6.34 -9.71 -5.45
C ASP A 3 -5.49 -10.15 -4.26
N TYR A 4 -4.28 -10.66 -4.52
CA TYR A 4 -3.32 -11.02 -3.49
C TYR A 4 -2.93 -9.82 -2.62
N PHE A 5 -2.67 -8.67 -3.25
CA PHE A 5 -2.35 -7.45 -2.53
C PHE A 5 -3.56 -6.91 -1.75
N ILE A 6 -4.77 -6.99 -2.31
CA ILE A 6 -6.00 -6.59 -1.61
C ILE A 6 -6.23 -7.47 -0.39
N GLU A 7 -6.11 -8.79 -0.50
CA GLU A 7 -6.22 -9.69 0.65
C GLU A 7 -5.16 -9.41 1.71
N LYS A 8 -3.92 -9.17 1.28
CA LYS A 8 -2.83 -8.83 2.20
C LYS A 8 -3.09 -7.51 2.92
N LEU A 9 -3.52 -6.48 2.19
CA LEU A 9 -3.91 -5.18 2.72
C LEU A 9 -5.07 -5.30 3.70
N LYS A 10 -6.08 -6.14 3.43
CA LYS A 10 -7.16 -6.46 4.38
C LYS A 10 -6.63 -7.10 5.66
N ARG A 11 -5.64 -7.99 5.57
CA ARG A 11 -5.06 -8.62 6.77
C ARG A 11 -4.23 -7.64 7.59
N VAL A 12 -3.53 -6.71 6.94
CA VAL A 12 -2.72 -5.71 7.64
C VAL A 12 -3.48 -4.41 7.93
N SER A 13 -4.76 -4.32 7.56
CA SER A 13 -5.54 -3.08 7.71
C SER A 13 -5.81 -2.70 9.17
N PHE A 14 -5.55 -3.58 10.14
CA PHE A 14 -5.62 -3.21 11.55
C PHE A 14 -4.55 -2.17 11.93
N ASP A 15 -3.37 -2.23 11.30
CA ASP A 15 -2.24 -1.35 11.60
C ASP A 15 -1.95 -0.41 10.42
N ARG A 16 -1.97 0.90 10.68
CA ARG A 16 -1.78 1.90 9.63
C ARG A 16 -0.40 1.84 9.00
N THR A 17 0.64 1.61 9.79
CA THR A 17 2.03 1.59 9.33
C THR A 17 2.30 0.36 8.45
N LEU A 18 1.82 -0.81 8.88
CA LEU A 18 1.89 -2.04 8.08
C LEU A 18 1.06 -1.92 6.79
N PHE A 19 -0.14 -1.33 6.87
CA PHE A 19 -0.98 -1.07 5.69
C PHE A 19 -0.25 -0.21 4.66
N LEU A 20 0.34 0.91 5.07
CA LEU A 20 1.09 1.80 4.17
C LEU A 20 2.34 1.12 3.59
N LYS A 21 3.08 0.33 4.37
CA LYS A 21 4.24 -0.42 3.89
C LYS A 21 3.84 -1.44 2.81
N GLU A 22 2.80 -2.22 3.05
CA GLU A 22 2.32 -3.20 2.06
C GLU A 22 1.66 -2.51 0.84
N PHE A 23 1.03 -1.35 1.03
CA PHE A 23 0.48 -0.54 -0.05
C PHE A 23 1.58 0.06 -0.93
N GLN A 24 2.71 0.50 -0.36
CA GLN A 24 3.85 0.91 -1.17
C GLN A 24 4.50 -0.26 -1.91
N LYS A 25 4.56 -1.45 -1.28
CA LYS A 25 5.01 -2.65 -1.98
C LYS A 25 4.10 -2.98 -3.15
N SER A 26 2.78 -2.89 -3.01
CA SER A 26 1.88 -3.13 -4.13
C SER A 26 2.17 -2.17 -5.29
N ARG A 27 2.54 -0.92 -5.04
CA ARG A 27 2.95 0.04 -6.07
C ARG A 27 4.21 -0.36 -6.86
N ARG A 28 5.16 -1.07 -6.23
CA ARG A 28 6.40 -1.50 -6.88
C ARG A 28 6.24 -2.77 -7.71
N TRP A 29 5.23 -3.60 -7.40
CA TRP A 29 5.05 -4.93 -8.00
C TRP A 29 3.86 -5.00 -8.97
N LEU A 30 2.86 -4.13 -8.82
CA LEU A 30 1.67 -4.11 -9.68
C LEU A 30 1.88 -3.25 -10.92
N LYS A 31 1.21 -3.64 -12.01
CA LYS A 31 1.04 -2.79 -13.19
C LYS A 31 0.09 -1.64 -12.87
N GLN A 32 0.17 -0.56 -13.64
CA GLN A 32 -0.65 0.64 -13.41
C GLN A 32 -2.17 0.36 -13.34
N ASP A 33 -2.71 -0.51 -14.20
CA ASP A 33 -4.12 -0.91 -14.20
C ASP A 33 -4.54 -1.67 -12.92
N GLU A 34 -3.65 -2.53 -12.42
CA GLU A 34 -3.90 -3.27 -11.18
C GLU A 34 -3.73 -2.38 -9.95
N LEU A 35 -2.74 -1.48 -9.98
CA LEU A 35 -2.46 -0.51 -8.94
C LEU A 35 -3.64 0.44 -8.76
N ASP A 36 -4.24 0.90 -9.86
CA ASP A 36 -5.43 1.76 -9.84
C ASP A 36 -6.59 1.10 -9.08
N LYS A 37 -6.83 -0.20 -9.32
CA LYS A 37 -7.88 -0.95 -8.59
C LYS A 37 -7.57 -1.12 -7.11
N VAL A 38 -6.31 -1.38 -6.75
CA VAL A 38 -5.89 -1.48 -5.34
C VAL A 38 -6.01 -0.13 -4.64
N GLU A 39 -5.64 0.95 -5.32
CA GLU A 39 -5.72 2.32 -4.81
C GLU A 39 -7.18 2.77 -4.66
N GLN A 40 -8.03 2.47 -5.64
CA GLN A 40 -9.47 2.71 -5.55
C GLN A 40 -10.10 1.95 -4.38
N TRP A 41 -9.75 0.68 -4.22
CA TRP A 41 -10.19 -0.11 -3.07
C TRP A 41 -9.71 0.48 -1.73
N ALA A 42 -8.44 0.87 -1.64
CA ALA A 42 -7.89 1.48 -0.43
C ALA A 42 -8.57 2.83 -0.10
N ARG A 43 -8.88 3.65 -1.10
CA ARG A 43 -9.63 4.90 -0.92
C ARG A 43 -11.06 4.64 -0.43
N LEU A 44 -11.74 3.63 -0.97
CA LEU A 44 -13.13 3.32 -0.59
C LEU A 44 -13.26 2.75 0.83
N PHE A 45 -12.34 1.89 1.26
CA PHE A 45 -12.45 1.15 2.53
C PHE A 45 -11.51 1.64 3.63
N HIS A 46 -10.45 2.35 3.26
CA HIS A 46 -9.36 2.75 4.17
C HIS A 46 -8.95 4.22 3.97
N HIS A 47 -9.90 5.08 3.57
CA HIS A 47 -9.74 6.54 3.42
C HIS A 47 -8.99 7.18 4.58
N ASP A 48 -9.39 6.88 5.82
CA ASP A 48 -8.79 7.37 7.06
C ASP A 48 -7.28 7.08 7.16
N LYS A 49 -6.83 5.95 6.62
CA LYS A 49 -5.42 5.55 6.65
C LYS A 49 -4.59 6.27 5.59
N LEU A 50 -5.23 6.69 4.49
CA LEU A 50 -4.60 7.37 3.35
C LEU A 50 -4.49 8.90 3.51
N GLU A 51 -5.45 9.55 4.19
CA GLU A 51 -5.48 11.03 4.27
C GLU A 51 -4.36 11.68 5.09
N GLN A 52 -3.65 10.92 5.92
CA GLN A 52 -2.53 11.44 6.70
C GLN A 52 -1.17 11.35 5.99
N THR A 53 -1.11 10.89 4.74
CA THR A 53 0.10 11.01 3.91
C THR A 53 -0.05 12.21 2.99
N GLY A 54 0.40 13.38 3.47
CA GLY A 54 0.56 14.55 2.62
C GLY A 54 1.50 14.27 1.44
N PRO A 55 1.49 15.10 0.39
CA PRO A 55 2.15 14.85 -0.90
C PRO A 55 3.69 14.73 -0.85
N ASN A 56 4.31 14.72 0.32
CA ASN A 56 5.76 14.83 0.50
C ASN A 56 6.44 13.61 1.15
N ASP A 57 5.70 12.62 1.65
CA ASP A 57 6.26 11.53 2.49
C ASP A 57 6.47 10.18 1.80
N ILE A 58 6.15 10.04 0.51
CA ILE A 58 6.29 8.75 -0.19
C ILE A 58 7.76 8.42 -0.53
N ASN A 59 8.68 9.38 -0.37
CA ASN A 59 10.10 9.19 -0.68
C ASN A 59 10.98 8.71 0.51
N ASP A 60 10.46 8.61 1.73
CA ASP A 60 11.31 8.34 2.92
C ASP A 60 11.14 6.95 3.56
N ILE A 61 10.31 6.04 3.04
CA ILE A 61 10.33 4.65 3.51
C ILE A 61 11.42 3.88 2.74
N ASN A 62 12.65 4.28 3.05
CA ASN A 62 13.88 3.69 2.62
C ASN A 62 13.90 2.16 2.86
N VAL A 63 14.59 1.52 1.93
CA VAL A 63 14.95 0.12 1.82
C VAL A 63 15.34 -0.48 3.18
N GLN A 64 14.72 -1.60 3.55
CA GLN A 64 15.43 -2.61 4.33
C GLN A 64 15.64 -3.80 3.40
N SER A 65 16.81 -3.77 2.77
CA SER A 65 17.50 -4.93 2.24
C SER A 65 17.64 -5.96 3.35
N ASP A 66 17.26 -7.20 3.06
CA ASP A 66 17.94 -8.36 3.61
C ASP A 66 17.90 -9.42 2.49
N GLN A 67 18.97 -9.40 1.68
CA GLN A 67 19.37 -10.49 0.80
C GLN A 67 20.37 -11.35 1.59
N GLU A 68 20.11 -12.66 1.59
CA GLU A 68 21.03 -13.80 1.78
C GLU A 68 21.95 -13.90 3.01
#